data_AF-A0A8S3VN15-F1
#
_entry.id   AF-A0A8S3VN15-F1
#
_cell.length_a   1.000
_cell.length_b   1.000
_cell.length_c   1.000
_cell.angle_alpha   90.00
_cell.angle_beta   90.00
_cell.angle_gamma   90.00
#
_symmetry.space_group_name_H-M   'P 1'
#
loop_
_entity.id
_entity.type
_entity.pdbx_description
1 polymer ?
#
loop_
_entity_poly.entity_id
_entity_poly.type
_entity_poly.pdbx_seq_one_letter_code
_entity_poly.pdbx_strand_id
1 'polypeptide(L)'
;MLPVVGDKQQKLNGAANSTPDYEEESDTKRQNYIFFDFECTQDDLLECADGYQPGDSGCKNCGKAECGSYEHKPNLCVVHKVCLDCLNLEVTPLSECKTCGRNELIFRGINTTNKFCQWLFLETITELQFSVIISKDTTLSPSCNTYTRTVFSRRLFQAEPKNMSIEVPSCNIRMIDSINFLPMALSKLPKMFGIEELQKGYFPHLYNKKENQAVVLKHLPDVKFYNPDAMKLEDRETFLEWYQTNEKSIFDCSVELLKYCRSDVDILRRCCLKFRELFMSMTVSNAVDKGIDPFATCITIASACFWDTHSARTEWRREKIDQYRVDGYYETSNGEKVVLEYNGCFWHGCPKCYTQHTINTANNFAMSDLYHQTIEKKSHIEKKGYKYNCIWECEFDRNIRDDRNIKDSLTLSTLSLR
;
A
#
# COMPACT_ATOMS: atom_id res chain seq x y z
N MET A 1 -92.80 -11.42 -6.77
CA MET A 1 -92.95 -11.31 -5.30
C MET A 1 -91.75 -10.52 -4.79
N LEU A 2 -92.02 -9.35 -4.20
CA LEU A 2 -91.37 -8.65 -3.07
C LEU A 2 -89.95 -9.06 -2.61
N PRO A 3 -89.14 -8.15 -2.03
CA PRO A 3 -89.10 -6.70 -2.24
C PRO A 3 -87.68 -6.07 -2.26
N VAL A 4 -87.70 -4.80 -2.66
CA VAL A 4 -86.68 -3.74 -2.57
C VAL A 4 -86.53 -3.22 -1.13
N VAL A 5 -85.30 -3.04 -0.65
CA VAL A 5 -84.81 -1.98 0.29
C VAL A 5 -83.29 -1.93 0.06
N GLY A 6 -82.55 -0.84 -0.13
CA GLY A 6 -82.76 0.59 -0.01
C GLY A 6 -81.35 1.18 0.12
N ASP A 7 -80.95 1.98 -0.84
CA ASP A 7 -79.66 2.64 -0.96
C ASP A 7 -79.48 3.72 0.13
N LYS A 8 -78.28 3.86 0.73
CA LYS A 8 -77.81 5.12 1.35
C LYS A 8 -76.30 5.10 1.64
N GLN A 9 -75.61 5.87 0.80
CA GLN A 9 -74.23 6.39 0.86
C GLN A 9 -73.70 6.75 2.27
N GLN A 10 -72.40 6.54 2.54
CA GLN A 10 -71.35 7.58 2.46
C GLN A 10 -69.98 7.14 3.04
N LYS A 11 -68.94 7.43 2.23
CA LYS A 11 -67.59 7.93 2.58
C LYS A 11 -66.52 7.00 3.18
N LEU A 12 -65.54 6.73 2.31
CA LEU A 12 -64.10 7.03 2.45
C LEU A 12 -63.45 6.77 3.81
N ASN A 13 -62.52 5.81 3.84
CA ASN A 13 -61.08 6.11 4.01
C ASN A 13 -60.23 4.86 3.72
N GLY A 14 -59.14 5.06 2.99
CA GLY A 14 -58.24 4.02 2.53
C GLY A 14 -57.46 3.37 3.65
N ALA A 15 -57.31 2.05 3.54
CA ALA A 15 -56.27 1.29 4.22
C ALA A 15 -55.40 0.69 3.11
N ALA A 16 -54.23 1.29 2.93
CA ALA A 16 -53.19 0.74 2.08
C ALA A 16 -52.73 -0.61 2.66
N ASN A 17 -52.66 -1.62 1.81
CA ASN A 17 -52.03 -2.90 2.11
C ASN A 17 -50.58 -2.67 2.52
N SER A 18 -50.28 -2.89 3.80
CA SER A 18 -48.93 -3.07 4.29
C SER A 18 -48.44 -4.48 3.93
N THR A 19 -47.70 -4.61 2.84
CA THR A 19 -46.76 -5.72 2.66
C THR A 19 -45.60 -5.50 3.61
N PRO A 20 -45.16 -6.49 4.40
CA PRO A 20 -43.96 -6.35 5.20
C PRO A 20 -42.76 -6.35 4.25
N ASP A 21 -42.06 -5.23 4.18
CA ASP A 21 -40.74 -5.13 3.59
C ASP A 21 -39.81 -6.05 4.37
N TYR A 22 -39.47 -7.19 3.78
CA TYR A 22 -38.27 -7.93 4.14
C TYR A 22 -37.10 -7.13 3.57
N GLU A 23 -36.62 -6.14 4.33
CA GLU A 23 -35.28 -5.61 4.12
C GLU A 23 -34.30 -6.76 4.34
N GLU A 24 -33.81 -7.34 3.25
CA GLU A 24 -32.55 -8.09 3.28
C GLU A 24 -31.46 -7.09 3.71
N GLU A 25 -31.16 -7.06 5.01
CA GLU A 25 -29.91 -6.50 5.52
C GLU A 25 -28.76 -7.30 4.89
N SER A 26 -28.30 -6.84 3.72
CA SER A 26 -27.04 -7.30 3.16
C SER A 26 -25.95 -6.82 4.11
N ASP A 27 -25.44 -7.75 4.94
CA ASP A 27 -24.33 -7.59 5.88
C ASP A 27 -22.99 -7.36 5.13
N THR A 28 -22.98 -6.38 4.23
CA THR A 28 -21.80 -5.92 3.52
C THR A 28 -20.96 -5.13 4.50
N LYS A 29 -20.01 -5.82 5.15
CA LYS A 29 -18.96 -5.18 5.95
C LYS A 29 -18.49 -3.91 5.24
N ARG A 30 -18.75 -2.75 5.84
CA ARG A 30 -18.37 -1.46 5.28
C ARG A 30 -16.85 -1.41 5.15
N GLN A 31 -16.35 -1.25 3.93
CA GLN A 31 -14.91 -1.26 3.67
C GLN A 31 -14.33 0.15 3.67
N ASN A 32 -13.21 0.31 4.37
CA ASN A 32 -12.42 1.54 4.39
C ASN A 32 -11.00 1.32 3.91
N TYR A 33 -10.42 2.39 3.36
CA TYR A 33 -9.03 2.49 2.97
C TYR A 33 -8.34 3.54 3.82
N ILE A 34 -7.19 3.19 4.37
CA ILE A 34 -6.36 4.07 5.19
C ILE A 34 -5.00 4.18 4.51
N PHE A 35 -4.68 5.37 4.04
CA PHE A 35 -3.39 5.71 3.45
C PHE A 35 -2.60 6.53 4.46
N PHE A 36 -1.33 6.21 4.69
CA PHE A 36 -0.52 6.98 5.62
C PHE A 36 0.95 6.99 5.23
N ASP A 37 1.65 8.01 5.73
CA ASP A 37 3.11 8.09 5.69
C ASP A 37 3.63 8.66 7.01
N PHE A 38 4.87 8.28 7.35
CA PHE A 38 5.59 8.79 8.51
C PHE A 38 6.81 9.59 8.05
N GLU A 39 6.97 10.77 8.62
CA GLU A 39 8.23 11.48 8.57
C GLU A 39 9.01 11.27 9.86
N CYS A 40 10.32 11.17 9.73
CA CYS A 40 11.21 10.88 10.84
C CYS A 40 12.33 11.92 10.97
N THR A 41 12.63 12.28 12.21
CA THR A 41 13.86 12.98 12.57
C THR A 41 15.07 12.06 12.48
N GLN A 42 16.26 12.64 12.23
CA GLN A 42 17.55 11.94 12.19
C GLN A 42 18.51 12.61 13.18
N ASP A 43 18.23 12.49 14.48
CA ASP A 43 18.94 13.25 15.52
C ASP A 43 20.14 12.50 16.10
N ASP A 44 19.99 11.21 16.38
CA ASP A 44 20.90 10.49 17.26
C ASP A 44 21.78 9.53 16.44
N LEU A 45 23.09 9.75 16.44
CA LEU A 45 24.04 8.79 15.85
C LEU A 45 24.12 7.56 16.77
N LEU A 46 23.80 6.39 16.23
CA LEU A 46 23.90 5.13 16.94
C LEU A 46 25.36 4.71 17.00
N GLU A 47 25.99 4.82 18.16
CA GLU A 47 27.36 4.38 18.38
C GLU A 47 27.44 3.32 19.47
N CYS A 48 28.39 2.39 19.35
CA CYS A 48 28.70 1.49 20.44
C CYS A 48 29.51 2.21 21.53
N ALA A 49 29.64 1.57 22.71
CA ALA A 49 30.39 2.14 23.83
C ALA A 49 31.83 2.54 23.47
N ASP A 50 32.45 1.82 22.54
CA ASP A 50 33.81 2.08 22.06
C ASP A 50 33.87 3.05 20.85
N GLY A 51 32.75 3.71 20.52
CA GLY A 51 32.60 4.62 19.37
C GLY A 51 32.45 3.90 18.03
N TYR A 52 31.90 4.60 17.02
CA TYR A 52 31.80 4.03 15.67
C TYR A 52 33.16 4.05 14.94
N GLN A 53 33.55 2.90 14.37
CA GLN A 53 34.69 2.81 13.46
C GLN A 53 34.27 2.04 12.18
N PRO A 54 34.34 2.65 10.98
CA PRO A 54 33.89 2.01 9.75
C PRO A 54 34.73 0.76 9.41
N GLY A 55 34.04 -0.32 9.04
CA GLY A 55 34.59 -1.58 8.53
C GLY A 55 33.76 -2.14 7.38
N ASP A 56 34.23 -3.21 6.74
CA ASP A 56 33.69 -3.69 5.47
C ASP A 56 32.24 -4.21 5.55
N SER A 57 31.78 -4.64 6.73
CA SER A 57 30.43 -5.18 6.95
C SER A 57 29.71 -4.56 8.17
N GLY A 58 30.19 -3.42 8.66
CA GLY A 58 29.67 -2.75 9.86
C GLY A 58 30.77 -2.15 10.72
N CYS A 59 30.42 -1.73 11.94
CA CYS A 59 31.38 -1.12 12.85
C CYS A 59 32.48 -2.13 13.27
N LYS A 60 33.76 -1.76 13.14
CA LYS A 60 34.91 -2.58 13.58
C LYS A 60 34.90 -2.87 15.08
N ASN A 61 34.34 -1.97 15.88
CA ASN A 61 34.32 -2.09 17.33
C ASN A 61 33.23 -3.05 17.85
N CYS A 62 32.03 -3.04 17.26
CA CYS A 62 30.91 -3.85 17.74
C CYS A 62 30.33 -4.84 16.73
N GLY A 63 30.82 -4.84 15.48
CA GLY A 63 30.35 -5.69 14.39
C GLY A 63 28.95 -5.36 13.85
N LYS A 64 28.23 -4.39 14.43
CA LYS A 64 26.86 -4.06 14.04
C LYS A 64 26.86 -3.09 12.84
N ALA A 65 26.02 -3.38 11.85
CA ALA A 65 25.80 -2.52 10.70
C ALA A 65 25.05 -1.22 11.06
N GLU A 66 24.21 -1.27 12.10
CA GLU A 66 23.45 -0.11 12.61
C GLU A 66 24.34 0.89 13.36
N CYS A 67 25.51 0.46 13.82
CA CYS A 67 26.47 1.34 14.48
C CYS A 67 27.14 2.23 13.43
N GLY A 68 27.07 3.54 13.63
CA GLY A 68 27.41 4.59 12.66
C GLY A 68 26.22 5.10 11.84
N SER A 69 25.01 4.56 12.05
CA SER A 69 23.79 5.04 11.41
C SER A 69 23.02 6.04 12.29
N TYR A 70 22.15 6.85 11.69
CA TYR A 70 21.28 7.74 12.44
C TYR A 70 19.99 7.03 12.85
N GLU A 71 19.57 7.23 14.09
CA GLU A 71 18.30 6.74 14.59
C GLU A 71 17.16 7.58 13.99
N HIS A 72 16.28 6.95 13.20
CA HIS A 72 15.09 7.63 12.69
C HIS A 72 13.94 7.54 13.69
N LYS A 73 13.49 8.69 14.19
CA LYS A 73 12.36 8.79 15.14
C LYS A 73 11.16 9.47 14.47
N PRO A 74 10.00 8.78 14.33
CA PRO A 74 8.81 9.39 13.76
C PRO A 74 8.36 10.62 14.53
N ASN A 75 8.26 11.76 13.84
CA ASN A 75 7.81 13.02 14.42
C ASN A 75 6.50 13.55 13.81
N LEU A 76 6.13 13.06 12.63
CA LEU A 76 4.87 13.37 11.96
C LEU A 76 4.29 12.11 11.30
N CYS A 77 2.98 11.95 11.38
CA CYS A 77 2.22 11.02 10.57
C CYS A 77 1.00 11.73 10.00
N VAL A 78 0.82 11.61 8.69
CA VAL A 78 -0.41 12.07 8.00
C VAL A 78 -1.17 10.84 7.55
N VAL A 79 -2.48 10.87 7.73
CA VAL A 79 -3.38 9.78 7.38
C VAL A 79 -4.54 10.30 6.56
N HIS A 80 -4.82 9.67 5.42
CA HIS A 80 -6.06 9.81 4.68
C HIS A 80 -6.92 8.56 4.84
N LYS A 81 -8.11 8.71 5.41
CA LYS A 81 -9.11 7.66 5.59
C LYS A 81 -10.28 7.91 4.63
N VAL A 82 -10.65 6.92 3.83
CA VAL A 82 -11.80 6.99 2.92
C VAL A 82 -12.61 5.68 2.95
N CYS A 83 -13.91 5.77 2.67
CA CYS A 83 -14.82 4.63 2.52
C CYS A 83 -15.36 4.56 1.10
N LEU A 84 -16.20 3.56 0.80
CA LEU A 84 -16.85 3.41 -0.50
C LEU A 84 -17.75 4.59 -0.91
N ASP A 85 -18.18 5.44 0.04
CA ASP A 85 -18.99 6.63 -0.25
C ASP A 85 -18.15 7.87 -0.59
N CYS A 86 -16.89 7.92 -0.12
CA CYS A 86 -16.03 9.10 -0.26
C CYS A 86 -14.69 8.83 -0.95
N LEU A 87 -14.44 7.61 -1.47
CA LEU A 87 -13.14 7.27 -2.07
C LEU A 87 -12.74 8.20 -3.22
N ASN A 88 -13.71 8.70 -3.99
CA ASN A 88 -13.48 9.55 -5.15
C ASN A 88 -13.51 11.05 -4.81
N LEU A 89 -13.74 11.40 -3.55
CA LEU A 89 -13.74 12.80 -3.12
C LEU A 89 -12.32 13.29 -2.85
N GLU A 90 -12.13 14.59 -3.01
CA GLU A 90 -10.89 15.26 -2.60
C GLU A 90 -10.78 15.27 -1.08
N VAL A 91 -9.61 14.90 -0.56
CA VAL A 91 -9.32 14.95 0.87
C VAL A 91 -8.60 16.26 1.16
N THR A 92 -9.28 17.13 1.90
CA THR A 92 -8.73 18.40 2.39
C THR A 92 -8.68 18.40 3.91
N PRO A 93 -7.97 19.34 4.57
CA PRO A 93 -7.93 19.40 6.04
C PRO A 93 -9.30 19.58 6.72
N LEU A 94 -10.33 19.97 5.96
CA LEU A 94 -11.70 20.14 6.43
C LEU A 94 -12.65 19.05 5.92
N SER A 95 -12.13 18.06 5.19
CA SER A 95 -12.96 17.01 4.61
C SER A 95 -13.47 16.04 5.68
N GLU A 96 -14.80 15.86 5.67
CA GLU A 96 -15.51 14.96 6.56
C GLU A 96 -16.51 14.13 5.76
N CYS A 97 -16.57 12.84 6.07
CA CYS A 97 -17.51 11.89 5.53
C CYS A 97 -18.53 11.50 6.61
N LYS A 98 -19.81 11.43 6.22
CA LYS A 98 -20.88 10.98 7.11
C LYS A 98 -20.65 9.57 7.66
N THR A 99 -19.99 8.71 6.88
CA THR A 99 -19.79 7.29 7.19
C THR A 99 -18.50 7.04 7.97
N CYS A 100 -17.39 7.67 7.57
CA CYS A 100 -16.07 7.37 8.16
C CYS A 100 -15.47 8.51 8.99
N GLY A 101 -16.18 9.63 9.13
CA GLY A 101 -15.76 10.80 9.89
C GLY A 101 -14.75 11.65 9.13
N ARG A 102 -13.84 12.30 9.86
CA ARG A 102 -12.78 13.11 9.28
C ARG A 102 -11.87 12.27 8.38
N ASN A 103 -11.62 12.75 7.16
CA ASN A 103 -10.82 12.04 6.19
C ASN A 103 -9.31 12.28 6.37
N GLU A 104 -8.88 13.44 6.90
CA GLU A 104 -7.48 13.71 7.22
C GLU A 104 -7.23 13.67 8.74
N LEU A 105 -6.21 12.91 9.15
CA LEU A 105 -5.72 12.89 10.53
C LEU A 105 -4.23 13.14 10.57
N ILE A 106 -3.80 13.90 11.59
CA ILE A 106 -2.40 14.32 11.75
C ILE A 106 -1.95 14.00 13.17
N PHE A 107 -0.89 13.21 13.27
CA PHE A 107 -0.24 12.89 14.54
C PHE A 107 1.13 13.54 14.58
N ARG A 108 1.44 14.22 15.70
CA ARG A 108 2.70 14.95 15.90
C ARG A 108 3.33 14.71 17.26
N GLY A 109 4.65 14.90 17.28
CA GLY A 109 5.51 14.89 18.45
C GLY A 109 6.19 13.55 18.70
N ILE A 110 6.87 13.44 19.85
CA ILE A 110 7.68 12.25 20.19
C ILE A 110 6.84 10.97 20.33
N ASN A 111 5.55 11.10 20.60
CA ASN A 111 4.60 10.00 20.75
C ASN A 111 3.76 9.78 19.48
N THR A 112 4.16 10.32 18.33
CA THR A 112 3.41 10.24 17.06
C THR A 112 2.96 8.81 16.77
N THR A 113 3.87 7.84 16.84
CA THR A 113 3.54 6.45 16.54
C THR A 113 2.58 5.84 17.56
N ASN A 114 2.72 6.15 18.85
CA ASN A 114 1.80 5.67 19.88
C ASN A 114 0.39 6.20 19.66
N LYS A 115 0.26 7.51 19.35
CA LYS A 115 -1.03 8.13 19.06
C LYS A 115 -1.67 7.52 17.80
N PHE A 116 -0.88 7.33 16.75
CA PHE A 116 -1.34 6.65 15.53
C PHE A 116 -1.83 5.24 15.81
N CYS A 117 -1.04 4.42 16.52
CA CYS A 117 -1.44 3.04 16.85
C CYS A 117 -2.66 3.00 17.78
N GLN A 118 -2.78 3.93 18.73
CA GLN A 118 -3.94 4.03 19.61
C GLN A 118 -5.20 4.31 18.79
N TRP A 119 -5.16 5.31 17.92
CA TRP A 119 -6.25 5.60 17.00
C TRP A 119 -6.57 4.39 16.11
N LEU A 120 -5.55 3.79 15.50
CA LEU A 120 -5.72 2.70 14.55
C LEU A 120 -6.37 1.46 15.18
N PHE A 121 -5.93 1.08 16.39
CA PHE A 121 -6.36 -0.17 17.03
C PHE A 121 -7.45 -0.02 18.07
N LEU A 122 -7.80 1.19 18.51
CA LEU A 122 -8.86 1.37 19.50
C LEU A 122 -10.03 2.16 18.91
N GLU A 123 -9.75 3.22 18.17
CA GLU A 123 -10.78 4.14 17.66
C GLU A 123 -11.32 3.73 16.29
N THR A 124 -10.58 2.90 15.55
CA THR A 124 -10.99 2.42 14.22
C THR A 124 -11.83 1.13 14.28
N ILE A 125 -11.94 0.50 15.46
CA ILE A 125 -12.67 -0.77 15.70
C ILE A 125 -14.18 -0.57 15.89
N THR A 126 -14.67 0.66 15.90
CA THR A 126 -16.10 0.92 16.03
C THR A 126 -16.81 0.57 14.71
N GLU A 127 -17.67 -0.45 14.75
CA GLU A 127 -18.73 -0.78 13.77
C GLU A 127 -18.41 -1.68 12.56
N LEU A 128 -17.93 -2.92 12.78
CA LEU A 128 -17.94 -4.00 11.76
C LEU A 128 -17.21 -3.69 10.42
N GLN A 129 -16.39 -2.63 10.39
CA GLN A 129 -15.72 -2.15 9.19
C GLN A 129 -14.46 -2.97 8.88
N PHE A 130 -14.28 -3.37 7.62
CA PHE A 130 -13.03 -3.97 7.16
C PHE A 130 -12.10 -2.86 6.67
N SER A 131 -10.95 -2.72 7.31
CA SER A 131 -10.00 -1.65 6.98
C SER A 131 -8.79 -2.22 6.25
N VAL A 132 -8.54 -1.70 5.05
CA VAL A 132 -7.32 -1.94 4.29
C VAL A 132 -6.39 -0.76 4.47
N ILE A 133 -5.20 -1.02 4.99
CA ILE A 133 -4.18 -0.02 5.26
C ILE A 133 -3.10 -0.14 4.21
N ILE A 134 -2.79 0.98 3.55
CA ILE A 134 -1.84 1.08 2.46
C ILE A 134 -0.80 2.13 2.84
N SER A 135 0.47 1.73 2.93
CA SER A 135 1.58 2.65 3.19
C SER A 135 2.52 2.73 2.01
N LYS A 136 3.24 3.85 1.93
CA LYS A 136 4.41 4.00 1.07
C LYS A 136 5.55 3.19 1.69
N ASP A 137 6.02 2.18 0.97
CA ASP A 137 7.23 1.42 1.25
C ASP A 137 7.30 0.81 2.68
N THR A 138 6.82 -0.42 2.82
CA THR A 138 7.06 -1.24 4.02
C THR A 138 8.42 -1.91 4.04
N THR A 139 9.40 -1.47 3.23
CA THR A 139 10.75 -1.35 3.80
C THR A 139 10.72 -0.27 4.86
N LEU A 140 10.06 -0.60 5.96
CA LEU A 140 10.31 -0.10 7.28
C LEU A 140 11.82 -0.05 7.40
N SER A 141 12.42 1.12 7.22
CA SER A 141 13.83 1.36 7.49
C SER A 141 14.16 0.67 8.83
N PRO A 142 15.36 0.11 9.05
CA PRO A 142 15.68 -0.60 10.30
C PRO A 142 15.20 0.13 11.58
N SER A 143 15.19 1.47 11.54
CA SER A 143 14.58 2.37 12.52
C SER A 143 13.05 2.28 12.69
N CYS A 144 12.26 2.14 11.62
CA CYS A 144 10.81 1.95 11.69
C CYS A 144 10.44 0.46 11.92
N ASN A 145 11.28 -0.48 11.48
CA ASN A 145 11.10 -1.93 11.62
C ASN A 145 11.04 -2.34 13.09
N THR A 146 11.87 -1.71 13.92
CA THR A 146 11.86 -1.94 15.37
C THR A 146 10.55 -1.42 15.99
N TYR A 147 10.00 -0.28 15.55
CA TYR A 147 8.84 0.30 16.24
C TYR A 147 7.51 -0.33 15.81
N THR A 148 7.27 -0.52 14.50
CA THR A 148 6.06 -1.22 14.04
C THR A 148 6.12 -2.70 14.44
N ARG A 149 7.23 -3.43 14.28
CA ARG A 149 7.27 -4.81 14.79
C ARG A 149 7.23 -4.86 16.31
N THR A 150 7.88 -3.99 17.09
CA THR A 150 7.86 -4.12 18.58
C THR A 150 6.56 -3.64 19.20
N VAL A 151 5.93 -2.57 18.68
CA VAL A 151 4.62 -2.11 19.17
C VAL A 151 3.49 -3.00 18.69
N PHE A 152 3.53 -3.49 17.45
CA PHE A 152 2.53 -4.42 16.94
C PHE A 152 2.73 -5.83 17.51
N SER A 153 3.96 -6.35 17.66
CA SER A 153 4.20 -7.69 18.25
C SER A 153 3.96 -7.76 19.76
N ARG A 154 4.21 -6.68 20.54
CA ARG A 154 3.97 -6.72 21.99
C ARG A 154 2.48 -6.68 22.37
N ARG A 155 1.61 -6.16 21.49
CA ARG A 155 0.15 -6.12 21.74
C ARG A 155 -0.62 -7.18 20.96
N LEU A 156 -0.11 -7.67 19.83
CA LEU A 156 -0.77 -8.65 18.99
C LEU A 156 -0.15 -10.04 19.21
N PHE A 157 -0.58 -10.73 20.26
CA PHE A 157 -0.31 -12.16 20.45
C PHE A 157 -0.98 -13.06 19.37
N GLN A 158 -1.56 -12.49 18.31
CA GLN A 158 -2.27 -13.19 17.23
C GLN A 158 -2.01 -12.63 15.81
N ALA A 159 -1.02 -11.73 15.62
CA ALA A 159 -0.65 -11.31 14.28
C ALA A 159 0.26 -12.36 13.64
N GLU A 160 -0.16 -12.93 12.50
CA GLU A 160 0.70 -13.79 11.67
C GLU A 160 1.47 -12.90 10.67
N PRO A 161 2.76 -12.59 10.90
CA PRO A 161 3.56 -11.90 9.90
C PRO A 161 3.68 -12.79 8.65
N LYS A 162 3.00 -12.42 7.57
CA LYS A 162 3.26 -12.96 6.22
C LYS A 162 4.22 -12.00 5.54
N ASN A 163 5.18 -12.53 4.79
CA ASN A 163 6.32 -11.78 4.21
C ASN A 163 5.96 -10.47 3.46
N MET A 164 4.69 -10.22 3.11
CA MET A 164 4.22 -9.08 2.31
C MET A 164 2.90 -8.42 2.80
N SER A 165 2.31 -8.86 3.93
CA SER A 165 1.07 -8.28 4.48
C SER A 165 0.86 -8.64 5.95
N ILE A 166 0.24 -7.77 6.73
CA ILE A 166 -0.14 -8.05 8.12
C ILE A 166 -1.66 -8.12 8.22
N GLU A 167 -2.19 -9.26 8.65
CA GLU A 167 -3.62 -9.41 8.97
C GLU A 167 -3.78 -9.37 10.50
N VAL A 168 -4.73 -8.55 10.97
CA VAL A 168 -5.10 -8.46 12.39
C VAL A 168 -6.59 -8.79 12.51
N PRO A 169 -6.95 -10.09 12.56
CA PRO A 169 -8.34 -10.53 12.53
C PRO A 169 -9.19 -9.96 13.67
N SER A 170 -8.61 -9.84 14.87
CA SER A 170 -9.26 -9.26 16.06
C SER A 170 -9.72 -7.82 15.87
N CYS A 171 -9.15 -7.11 14.88
CA CYS A 171 -9.46 -5.73 14.56
C CYS A 171 -10.08 -5.57 13.17
N ASN A 172 -10.30 -6.68 12.43
CA ASN A 172 -10.73 -6.67 11.03
C ASN A 172 -9.87 -5.74 10.12
N ILE A 173 -8.56 -5.72 10.40
CA ILE A 173 -7.57 -4.89 9.70
C ILE A 173 -6.71 -5.78 8.81
N ARG A 174 -6.46 -5.31 7.59
CA ARG A 174 -5.39 -5.80 6.71
C ARG A 174 -4.45 -4.66 6.38
N MET A 175 -3.15 -4.88 6.53
CA MET A 175 -2.10 -3.96 6.10
C MET A 175 -1.39 -4.55 4.89
N ILE A 176 -1.28 -3.76 3.83
CA ILE A 176 -0.58 -4.09 2.60
C ILE A 176 0.41 -2.98 2.26
N ASP A 177 1.48 -3.36 1.57
CA ASP A 177 2.42 -2.42 1.01
C ASP A 177 1.98 -2.01 -0.40
N SER A 178 1.95 -0.71 -0.67
CA SER A 178 1.67 -0.21 -2.01
C SER A 178 2.67 -0.69 -3.05
N ILE A 179 3.93 -0.95 -2.66
CA ILE A 179 4.98 -1.38 -3.60
C ILE A 179 4.68 -2.76 -4.22
N ASN A 180 3.91 -3.61 -3.52
CA ASN A 180 3.53 -4.93 -4.00
C ASN A 180 2.51 -4.86 -5.15
N PHE A 181 1.86 -3.71 -5.31
CA PHE A 181 0.92 -3.43 -6.38
C PHE A 181 1.48 -2.45 -7.41
N LEU A 182 2.27 -1.47 -6.94
CA LEU A 182 2.82 -0.38 -7.73
C LEU A 182 4.34 -0.34 -7.52
N PRO A 183 5.13 -1.20 -8.21
CA PRO A 183 6.57 -1.40 -7.95
C PRO A 183 7.43 -0.26 -8.53
N MET A 184 7.17 0.98 -8.11
CA MET A 184 7.95 2.15 -8.50
C MET A 184 7.90 3.26 -7.45
N ALA A 185 8.83 4.21 -7.55
CA ALA A 185 8.87 5.37 -6.67
C ALA A 185 7.58 6.19 -6.76
N LEU A 186 7.14 6.73 -5.62
CA LEU A 186 5.92 7.52 -5.50
C LEU A 186 5.86 8.70 -6.48
N SER A 187 7.00 9.38 -6.70
CA SER A 187 7.12 10.50 -7.66
C SER A 187 6.85 10.12 -9.11
N LYS A 188 6.90 8.83 -9.46
CA LYS A 188 6.64 8.35 -10.82
C LYS A 188 5.19 7.92 -11.03
N LEU A 189 4.44 7.68 -9.95
CA LEU A 189 3.07 7.20 -10.02
C LEU A 189 2.11 8.20 -10.69
N PRO A 190 2.16 9.53 -10.41
CA PRO A 190 1.25 10.47 -11.05
C PRO A 190 1.35 10.42 -12.57
N LYS A 191 2.58 10.43 -13.10
CA LYS A 191 2.86 10.35 -14.54
C LYS A 191 2.34 9.04 -15.16
N MET A 192 2.47 7.92 -14.45
CA MET A 192 1.97 6.63 -14.93
C MET A 192 0.45 6.62 -15.11
N PHE A 193 -0.30 7.27 -14.21
CA PHE A 193 -1.76 7.30 -14.26
C PHE A 193 -2.34 8.52 -14.98
N GLY A 194 -1.49 9.37 -15.59
CA GLY A 194 -1.92 10.62 -16.22
C GLY A 194 -2.54 11.62 -15.24
N ILE A 195 -2.14 11.54 -13.96
CA ILE A 195 -2.61 12.42 -12.91
C ILE A 195 -1.74 13.67 -12.92
N GLU A 196 -2.35 14.84 -13.17
CA GLU A 196 -1.66 16.12 -13.07
C GLU A 196 -1.11 16.31 -11.66
N GLU A 197 0.21 16.42 -11.58
CA GLU A 197 0.92 16.71 -10.36
C GLU A 197 0.93 18.23 -10.16
N LEU A 198 0.55 18.67 -8.97
CA LEU A 198 1.00 19.97 -8.47
C LEU A 198 2.48 19.80 -8.17
N GLN A 199 3.33 20.08 -9.17
CA GLN A 199 4.79 19.92 -9.08
C GLN A 199 5.28 20.50 -7.75
N LYS A 200 5.60 19.62 -6.81
CA LYS A 200 5.86 20.03 -5.43
C LYS A 200 7.36 20.12 -5.22
N GLY A 201 7.78 21.20 -4.56
CA GLY A 201 9.18 21.46 -4.25
C GLY A 201 9.82 20.35 -3.40
N TYR A 202 11.12 20.49 -3.20
CA TYR A 202 11.92 19.51 -2.47
C TYR A 202 11.86 19.78 -0.97
N PHE A 203 11.90 18.73 -0.15
CA PHE A 203 11.97 18.84 1.30
C PHE A 203 13.38 18.51 1.82
N PRO A 204 13.97 19.34 2.72
CA PRO A 204 15.30 19.11 3.27
C PRO A 204 15.28 18.10 4.41
N HIS A 205 15.30 16.80 4.08
CA HIS A 205 15.18 15.71 5.07
C HIS A 205 16.21 15.77 6.20
N LEU A 206 17.46 16.19 5.91
CA LEU A 206 18.50 16.30 6.94
C LEU A 206 18.32 17.52 7.87
N TYR A 207 17.44 18.45 7.49
CA TYR A 207 17.05 19.58 8.34
C TYR A 207 15.93 19.21 9.33
N ASN A 208 15.23 18.09 9.12
CA ASN A 208 14.19 17.57 10.01
C ASN A 208 14.79 17.06 11.32
N LYS A 209 15.13 17.98 12.22
CA LYS A 209 15.67 17.73 13.55
C LYS A 209 14.78 18.35 14.61
N LYS A 210 14.82 17.85 15.85
CA LYS A 210 14.00 18.38 16.96
C LYS A 210 14.22 19.88 17.19
N GLU A 211 15.47 20.31 17.16
CA GLU A 211 15.88 21.72 17.33
C GLU A 211 15.33 22.65 16.25
N ASN A 212 15.09 22.13 15.04
CA ASN A 212 14.67 22.91 13.88
C ASN A 212 13.15 22.99 13.70
N GLN A 213 12.36 22.18 14.43
CA GLN A 213 10.91 22.10 14.23
C GLN A 213 10.19 23.43 14.48
N ALA A 214 10.70 24.26 15.38
CA ALA A 214 10.10 25.56 15.73
C ALA A 214 10.79 26.75 15.03
N VAL A 215 11.72 26.49 14.11
CA VAL A 215 12.54 27.52 13.46
C VAL A 215 11.94 27.92 12.12
N VAL A 216 11.78 29.24 11.94
CA VAL A 216 11.42 29.84 10.65
C VAL A 216 12.66 30.54 10.09
N LEU A 217 13.11 30.08 8.94
CA LEU A 217 14.21 30.68 8.19
C LEU A 217 13.69 31.70 7.18
N LYS A 218 14.49 32.75 6.93
CA LYS A 218 14.17 33.77 5.92
C LYS A 218 14.45 33.33 4.48
N HIS A 219 15.14 32.20 4.31
CA HIS A 219 15.55 31.60 3.05
C HIS A 219 15.47 30.08 3.20
N LEU A 220 15.58 29.32 2.10
CA LEU A 220 15.63 27.86 2.15
C LEU A 220 16.85 27.37 2.95
N PRO A 221 16.78 26.21 3.61
CA PRO A 221 17.95 25.57 4.21
C PRO A 221 19.06 25.37 3.19
N ASP A 222 20.31 25.34 3.66
CA ASP A 222 21.46 25.07 2.80
C ASP A 222 21.26 23.77 1.97
N VAL A 223 21.73 23.81 0.71
CA VAL A 223 21.66 22.71 -0.26
C VAL A 223 22.05 21.35 0.35
N LYS A 224 23.04 21.31 1.26
CA LYS A 224 23.49 20.07 1.91
C LYS A 224 22.35 19.34 2.63
N PHE A 225 21.34 20.05 3.13
CA PHE A 225 20.24 19.45 3.89
C PHE A 225 19.25 18.67 3.03
N TYR A 226 19.32 18.83 1.71
CA TYR A 226 18.52 18.11 0.72
C TYR A 226 19.17 16.81 0.26
N ASN A 227 20.42 16.54 0.68
CA ASN A 227 21.19 15.37 0.29
C ASN A 227 21.30 15.15 -1.24
N PRO A 228 21.80 16.15 -2.01
CA PRO A 228 21.91 16.06 -3.47
C PRO A 228 22.86 14.95 -3.94
N ASP A 229 23.79 14.50 -3.09
CA ASP A 229 24.74 13.44 -3.44
C ASP A 229 24.09 12.05 -3.46
N ALA A 230 22.92 11.88 -2.82
CA ALA A 230 22.11 10.66 -2.94
C ALA A 230 21.13 10.69 -4.13
N MET A 231 21.00 11.83 -4.82
CA MET A 231 20.12 11.96 -5.98
C MET A 231 20.79 11.41 -7.26
N LYS A 232 19.98 10.91 -8.19
CA LYS A 232 20.47 10.60 -9.55
C LYS A 232 20.85 11.89 -10.26
N LEU A 233 21.76 11.80 -11.25
CA LEU A 233 22.27 12.98 -11.97
C LEU A 233 21.15 13.86 -12.53
N GLU A 234 20.17 13.26 -13.23
CA GLU A 234 19.02 13.98 -13.81
C GLU A 234 18.13 14.66 -12.73
N ASP A 235 17.86 13.95 -11.63
CA ASP A 235 17.06 14.48 -10.52
C ASP A 235 17.80 15.60 -9.78
N ARG A 236 19.13 15.50 -9.68
CA ARG A 236 20.01 16.49 -9.04
C ARG A 236 20.06 17.79 -9.84
N GLU A 237 20.15 17.74 -11.15
CA GLU A 237 20.14 18.92 -12.01
C GLU A 237 18.82 19.68 -11.86
N THR A 238 17.70 18.97 -11.97
CA THR A 238 16.34 19.52 -11.76
C THR A 238 16.19 20.16 -10.37
N PHE A 239 16.72 19.50 -9.33
CA PHE A 239 16.73 20.03 -7.97
C PHE A 239 17.53 21.33 -7.85
N LEU A 240 18.73 21.41 -8.44
CA LEU A 240 19.59 22.59 -8.34
C LEU A 240 18.96 23.81 -9.03
N GLU A 241 18.32 23.61 -10.19
CA GLU A 241 17.57 24.68 -10.88
C GLU A 241 16.40 25.19 -10.03
N TRP A 242 15.63 24.26 -9.44
CA TRP A 242 14.56 24.62 -8.51
C TRP A 242 15.10 25.37 -7.29
N TYR A 243 16.20 24.90 -6.71
CA TYR A 243 16.79 25.51 -5.51
C TYR A 243 17.24 26.95 -5.80
N GLN A 244 17.96 27.19 -6.90
CA GLN A 244 18.41 28.55 -7.28
C GLN A 244 17.23 29.51 -7.48
N THR A 245 16.14 29.01 -8.05
CA THR A 245 14.93 29.81 -8.28
C THR A 245 14.20 30.14 -6.97
N ASN A 246 14.24 29.23 -5.99
CA ASN A 246 13.44 29.32 -4.76
C ASN A 246 14.27 29.70 -3.51
N GLU A 247 15.58 29.86 -3.61
CA GLU A 247 16.53 30.04 -2.50
C GLU A 247 16.06 31.08 -1.48
N LYS A 248 15.51 32.20 -1.94
CA LYS A 248 15.09 33.33 -1.10
C LYS A 248 13.73 33.16 -0.43
N SER A 249 13.09 32.00 -0.60
CA SER A 249 11.77 31.71 -0.03
C SER A 249 11.86 31.47 1.47
N ILE A 250 10.91 32.03 2.22
CA ILE A 250 10.78 31.76 3.66
C ILE A 250 10.50 30.28 3.87
N PHE A 251 11.20 29.66 4.82
CA PHE A 251 11.06 28.25 5.13
C PHE A 251 10.66 28.05 6.60
N ASP A 252 9.50 27.45 6.81
CA ASP A 252 9.06 26.98 8.13
C ASP A 252 9.09 25.44 8.11
N CYS A 253 9.98 24.86 8.91
CA CYS A 253 10.20 23.40 8.90
C CYS A 253 8.93 22.61 9.22
N SER A 254 8.13 23.06 10.19
CA SER A 254 6.92 22.34 10.62
C SER A 254 5.80 22.40 9.59
N VAL A 255 5.68 23.55 8.92
CA VAL A 255 4.68 23.77 7.86
C VAL A 255 5.07 23.04 6.59
N GLU A 256 6.32 23.14 6.16
CA GLU A 256 6.79 22.48 4.94
C GLU A 256 6.84 20.96 5.10
N LEU A 257 7.22 20.43 6.27
CA LEU A 257 7.18 18.99 6.55
C LEU A 257 5.74 18.45 6.45
N LEU A 258 4.78 19.19 6.99
CA LEU A 258 3.36 18.81 6.87
C LEU A 258 2.88 18.83 5.43
N LYS A 259 3.21 19.90 4.68
CA LYS A 259 2.83 20.00 3.28
C LYS A 259 3.43 18.84 2.49
N TYR A 260 4.70 18.52 2.70
CA TYR A 260 5.39 17.41 2.04
C TYR A 260 4.68 16.08 2.33
N CYS A 261 4.55 15.70 3.60
CA CYS A 261 3.94 14.44 4.00
C CYS A 261 2.47 14.32 3.52
N ARG A 262 1.68 15.41 3.58
CA ARG A 262 0.33 15.45 3.00
C ARG A 262 0.31 15.16 1.50
N SER A 263 1.32 15.65 0.76
CA SER A 263 1.44 15.34 -0.66
C SER A 263 1.61 13.87 -0.91
N ASP A 264 2.52 13.26 -0.16
CA ASP A 264 2.90 11.89 -0.39
C ASP A 264 1.72 10.97 -0.11
N VAL A 265 0.98 11.25 0.95
CA VAL A 265 -0.26 10.53 1.27
C VAL A 265 -1.36 10.77 0.24
N ASP A 266 -1.52 12.00 -0.30
CA ASP A 266 -2.48 12.25 -1.37
C ASP A 266 -2.13 11.53 -2.68
N ILE A 267 -0.85 11.59 -3.10
CA ILE A 267 -0.36 10.89 -4.29
C ILE A 267 -0.58 9.39 -4.13
N LEU A 268 -0.19 8.83 -2.98
CA LEU A 268 -0.38 7.42 -2.66
C LEU A 268 -1.85 7.03 -2.76
N ARG A 269 -2.74 7.80 -2.14
CA ARG A 269 -4.19 7.58 -2.17
C ARG A 269 -4.72 7.62 -3.59
N ARG A 270 -4.47 8.69 -4.33
CA ARG A 270 -5.01 8.89 -5.69
C ARG A 270 -4.52 7.82 -6.66
N CYS A 271 -3.23 7.49 -6.61
CA CYS A 271 -2.65 6.49 -7.50
C CYS A 271 -3.15 5.08 -7.16
N CYS A 272 -3.22 4.72 -5.88
CA CYS A 272 -3.78 3.43 -5.47
C CYS A 272 -5.26 3.32 -5.85
N LEU A 273 -6.06 4.35 -5.59
CA LEU A 273 -7.49 4.33 -5.94
C LEU A 273 -7.71 4.32 -7.45
N LYS A 274 -6.85 5.00 -8.23
CA LYS A 274 -6.90 4.93 -9.69
C LYS A 274 -6.54 3.53 -10.21
N PHE A 275 -5.51 2.90 -9.64
CA PHE A 275 -5.18 1.51 -9.91
C PHE A 275 -6.36 0.58 -9.61
N ARG A 276 -6.97 0.73 -8.43
CA ARG A 276 -8.16 -0.04 -8.02
C ARG A 276 -9.31 0.14 -9.01
N GLU A 277 -9.63 1.37 -9.40
CA GLU A 277 -10.69 1.67 -10.37
C GLU A 277 -10.43 0.96 -11.70
N LEU A 278 -9.23 1.13 -12.27
CA LEU A 278 -8.84 0.49 -13.53
C LEU A 278 -8.92 -1.03 -13.41
N PHE A 279 -8.36 -1.59 -12.34
CA PHE A 279 -8.36 -3.03 -12.09
C PHE A 279 -9.78 -3.58 -11.99
N MET A 280 -10.62 -2.98 -11.15
CA MET A 280 -12.01 -3.40 -11.00
C MET A 280 -12.76 -3.33 -12.33
N SER A 281 -12.59 -2.25 -13.10
CA SER A 281 -13.25 -2.09 -14.40
C SER A 281 -12.84 -3.14 -15.44
N MET A 282 -11.58 -3.61 -15.41
CA MET A 282 -11.10 -4.69 -16.28
C MET A 282 -11.67 -6.05 -15.87
N THR A 283 -11.92 -6.24 -14.57
CA THR A 283 -12.36 -7.51 -14.00
C THR A 283 -13.86 -7.74 -13.93
N VAL A 284 -14.67 -6.77 -14.38
CA VAL A 284 -16.12 -6.93 -14.45
C VAL A 284 -16.48 -8.00 -15.48
N SER A 285 -16.99 -9.14 -15.01
CA SER A 285 -17.32 -10.28 -15.88
C SER A 285 -18.73 -10.23 -16.47
N ASN A 286 -19.66 -9.53 -15.82
CA ASN A 286 -21.04 -9.37 -16.26
C ASN A 286 -21.69 -8.13 -15.62
N ALA A 287 -22.89 -7.74 -16.07
CA ALA A 287 -23.59 -6.53 -15.62
C ALA A 287 -23.94 -6.49 -14.12
N VAL A 288 -23.81 -7.60 -13.40
CA VAL A 288 -24.13 -7.74 -11.96
C VAL A 288 -22.84 -7.80 -11.10
N ASP A 289 -21.69 -8.06 -11.73
CA ASP A 289 -20.39 -8.14 -11.07
C ASP A 289 -19.81 -6.74 -10.86
N LYS A 290 -19.38 -6.43 -9.63
CA LYS A 290 -18.76 -5.14 -9.29
C LYS A 290 -17.26 -5.10 -9.60
N GLY A 291 -16.70 -6.19 -10.12
CA GLY A 291 -15.26 -6.36 -10.32
C GLY A 291 -14.55 -6.70 -9.02
N ILE A 292 -13.30 -7.14 -9.16
CA ILE A 292 -12.46 -7.63 -8.07
C ILE A 292 -11.65 -6.49 -7.51
N ASP A 293 -11.81 -6.25 -6.22
CA ASP A 293 -11.03 -5.26 -5.51
C ASP A 293 -9.62 -5.80 -5.21
N PRO A 294 -8.55 -5.29 -5.86
CA PRO A 294 -7.21 -5.86 -5.73
C PRO A 294 -6.65 -5.71 -4.32
N PHE A 295 -7.02 -4.67 -3.57
CA PHE A 295 -6.50 -4.42 -2.23
C PHE A 295 -7.30 -5.16 -1.15
N ALA A 296 -8.62 -5.34 -1.37
CA ALA A 296 -9.47 -6.12 -0.49
C ALA A 296 -9.22 -7.63 -0.62
N THR A 297 -8.74 -8.07 -1.78
CA THR A 297 -8.61 -9.49 -2.07
C THR A 297 -7.15 -9.92 -2.12
N CYS A 298 -6.26 -9.21 -2.80
CA CYS A 298 -4.93 -9.73 -3.14
C CYS A 298 -3.82 -9.17 -2.23
N ILE A 299 -2.61 -9.74 -2.35
CA ILE A 299 -1.41 -9.28 -1.64
C ILE A 299 -0.43 -8.59 -2.60
N THR A 300 -0.43 -8.98 -3.88
CA THR A 300 0.46 -8.49 -4.92
C THR A 300 -0.31 -8.24 -6.21
N ILE A 301 0.23 -7.41 -7.11
CA ILE A 301 -0.31 -7.23 -8.47
C ILE A 301 -0.38 -8.55 -9.23
N ALA A 302 0.61 -9.43 -9.07
CA ALA A 302 0.60 -10.74 -9.70
C ALA A 302 -0.62 -11.57 -9.26
N SER A 303 -0.88 -11.65 -7.95
CA SER A 303 -2.07 -12.33 -7.41
C SER A 303 -3.37 -11.69 -7.93
N ALA A 304 -3.40 -10.37 -8.10
CA ALA A 304 -4.54 -9.67 -8.68
C ALA A 304 -4.74 -10.06 -10.16
N CYS A 305 -3.72 -9.90 -11.00
CA CYS A 305 -3.77 -10.24 -12.42
C CYS A 305 -4.10 -11.71 -12.67
N PHE A 306 -3.64 -12.62 -11.80
CA PHE A 306 -4.13 -13.99 -11.82
C PHE A 306 -5.64 -13.97 -11.62
N TRP A 307 -6.16 -13.48 -10.49
CA TRP A 307 -7.59 -13.48 -10.19
C TRP A 307 -8.50 -12.97 -11.34
N ASP A 308 -8.13 -11.91 -12.06
CA ASP A 308 -8.89 -11.34 -13.20
C ASP A 308 -9.14 -12.34 -14.35
N THR A 309 -8.12 -13.09 -14.77
CA THR A 309 -8.24 -14.06 -15.89
C THR A 309 -9.26 -15.18 -15.65
N HIS A 310 -9.79 -15.33 -14.43
CA HIS A 310 -10.62 -16.46 -13.99
C HIS A 310 -12.13 -16.19 -14.01
N SER A 311 -12.60 -14.96 -13.86
CA SER A 311 -14.05 -14.65 -13.87
C SER A 311 -14.73 -15.04 -15.19
N ALA A 312 -13.96 -15.20 -16.26
CA ALA A 312 -14.44 -15.60 -17.58
C ALA A 312 -14.43 -17.12 -17.82
N ARG A 313 -13.62 -17.93 -17.12
CA ARG A 313 -13.46 -19.38 -17.42
C ARG A 313 -13.03 -20.23 -16.20
N THR A 314 -13.97 -20.98 -15.65
CA THR A 314 -13.82 -22.13 -14.72
C THR A 314 -13.26 -21.84 -13.32
N GLU A 315 -13.45 -22.81 -12.41
CA GLU A 315 -13.39 -22.73 -10.94
C GLU A 315 -11.96 -22.76 -10.38
N TRP A 316 -11.38 -21.59 -10.06
CA TRP A 316 -10.01 -21.45 -9.53
C TRP A 316 -10.04 -20.70 -8.19
N ARG A 317 -9.23 -21.12 -7.20
CA ARG A 317 -9.30 -20.61 -5.82
C ARG A 317 -7.91 -20.29 -5.28
N ARG A 318 -7.80 -19.33 -4.35
CA ARG A 318 -6.60 -19.20 -3.52
C ARG A 318 -6.54 -20.39 -2.56
N GLU A 319 -5.66 -21.33 -2.86
CA GLU A 319 -5.48 -22.53 -2.08
C GLU A 319 -4.33 -22.34 -1.07
N LYS A 320 -4.54 -22.79 0.17
CA LYS A 320 -3.47 -22.92 1.15
C LYS A 320 -3.03 -24.38 1.14
N ILE A 321 -1.85 -24.64 0.61
CA ILE A 321 -1.25 -25.98 0.59
C ILE A 321 -0.34 -26.09 1.80
N ASP A 322 -0.83 -26.76 2.85
CA ASP A 322 -0.23 -26.82 4.18
C ASP A 322 0.10 -25.41 4.74
N GLN A 323 1.38 -25.06 4.91
CA GLN A 323 1.82 -23.75 5.38
C GLN A 323 1.92 -22.70 4.28
N TYR A 324 1.92 -23.09 3.00
CA TYR A 324 2.19 -22.19 1.89
C TYR A 324 0.90 -21.69 1.23
N ARG A 325 0.80 -20.38 1.04
CA ARG A 325 -0.16 -19.78 0.11
C ARG A 325 0.48 -19.68 -1.26
N VAL A 326 -0.30 -19.97 -2.29
CA VAL A 326 0.13 -19.88 -3.68
C VAL A 326 -0.52 -18.71 -4.40
N ASP A 327 0.13 -18.20 -5.45
CA ASP A 327 -0.40 -17.06 -6.22
C ASP A 327 -1.64 -17.45 -7.04
N GLY A 328 -1.64 -18.68 -7.58
CA GLY A 328 -2.78 -19.28 -8.27
C GLY A 328 -2.83 -20.80 -8.15
N TYR A 329 -4.03 -21.38 -8.21
CA TYR A 329 -4.28 -22.82 -8.16
C TYR A 329 -5.48 -23.24 -9.02
N TYR A 330 -5.37 -24.41 -9.65
CA TYR A 330 -6.46 -25.07 -10.35
C TYR A 330 -6.41 -26.58 -10.40
N GLU A 331 -7.58 -27.13 -10.70
CA GLU A 331 -7.71 -28.49 -11.16
C GLU A 331 -8.14 -28.46 -12.63
N THR A 332 -7.40 -29.16 -13.48
CA THR A 332 -7.81 -29.38 -14.87
C THR A 332 -9.01 -30.32 -14.94
N SER A 333 -9.67 -30.41 -16.09
CA SER A 333 -10.79 -31.36 -16.31
C SER A 333 -10.40 -32.83 -16.14
N ASN A 334 -9.10 -33.17 -16.26
CA ASN A 334 -8.54 -34.49 -15.95
C ASN A 334 -8.09 -34.67 -14.50
N GLY A 335 -8.39 -33.72 -13.60
CA GLY A 335 -8.08 -33.77 -12.17
C GLY A 335 -6.63 -33.44 -11.80
N GLU A 336 -5.85 -32.85 -12.73
CA GLU A 336 -4.48 -32.43 -12.46
C GLU A 336 -4.49 -31.15 -11.63
N LYS A 337 -3.87 -31.21 -10.45
CA LYS A 337 -3.72 -30.09 -9.53
C LYS A 337 -2.51 -29.27 -9.93
N VAL A 338 -2.71 -28.04 -10.35
CA VAL A 338 -1.64 -27.18 -10.86
C VAL A 338 -1.60 -25.87 -10.06
N VAL A 339 -0.39 -25.49 -9.66
CA VAL A 339 -0.06 -24.27 -8.93
C VAL A 339 0.68 -23.32 -9.87
N LEU A 340 0.30 -22.06 -9.85
CA LEU A 340 0.94 -20.97 -10.59
C LEU A 340 1.59 -19.99 -9.61
N GLU A 341 2.84 -19.63 -9.88
CA GLU A 341 3.62 -18.71 -9.03
C GLU A 341 4.36 -17.64 -9.83
N TYR A 342 4.33 -16.42 -9.33
CA TYR A 342 5.10 -15.30 -9.84
C TYR A 342 6.20 -14.92 -8.85
N ASN A 343 7.42 -15.26 -9.21
CA ASN A 343 8.58 -15.02 -8.37
C ASN A 343 9.16 -13.63 -8.65
N GLY A 344 8.70 -12.62 -7.90
CA GLY A 344 9.35 -11.30 -7.84
C GLY A 344 10.83 -11.44 -7.55
N CYS A 345 11.71 -10.94 -8.43
CA CYS A 345 13.13 -11.26 -8.43
C CYS A 345 13.83 -10.79 -7.15
N PHE A 346 13.45 -9.62 -6.65
CA PHE A 346 13.96 -9.06 -5.41
C PHE A 346 13.55 -9.88 -4.18
N TRP A 347 12.29 -10.30 -4.12
CA TRP A 347 11.72 -10.99 -2.95
C TRP A 347 12.04 -12.48 -2.87
N HIS A 348 12.26 -13.11 -4.03
CA HIS A 348 12.46 -14.55 -4.15
C HIS A 348 13.91 -14.94 -4.47
N GLY A 349 14.84 -13.97 -4.42
CA GLY A 349 16.27 -14.25 -4.59
C GLY A 349 16.62 -14.72 -6.01
N CYS A 350 16.22 -13.99 -7.05
CA CYS A 350 16.48 -14.46 -8.42
C CYS A 350 17.98 -14.58 -8.72
N PRO A 351 18.50 -15.78 -9.04
CA PRO A 351 19.94 -15.99 -9.27
C PRO A 351 20.42 -15.38 -10.59
N LYS A 352 19.50 -14.97 -11.47
CA LYS A 352 19.81 -14.25 -12.72
C LYS A 352 19.99 -12.74 -12.51
N CYS A 353 19.28 -12.16 -11.54
CA CYS A 353 19.25 -10.71 -11.32
C CYS A 353 20.19 -10.26 -10.20
N TYR A 354 20.48 -11.14 -9.25
CA TYR A 354 21.23 -10.81 -8.06
C TYR A 354 22.30 -11.86 -7.78
N THR A 355 23.41 -11.43 -7.19
CA THR A 355 24.45 -12.37 -6.77
C THR A 355 24.05 -13.04 -5.46
N GLN A 356 24.58 -14.24 -5.20
CA GLN A 356 24.26 -15.01 -3.99
C GLN A 356 24.51 -14.23 -2.69
N HIS A 357 25.52 -13.35 -2.66
CA HIS A 357 25.91 -12.55 -1.50
C HIS A 357 25.21 -11.19 -1.43
N THR A 358 24.44 -10.82 -2.45
CA THR A 358 23.64 -9.59 -2.40
C THR A 358 22.68 -9.70 -1.23
N ILE A 359 22.64 -8.67 -0.39
CA ILE A 359 21.69 -8.60 0.72
C ILE A 359 20.41 -7.94 0.23
N ASN A 360 19.29 -8.61 0.42
CA ASN A 360 17.98 -8.00 0.24
C ASN A 360 17.80 -6.94 1.33
N THR A 361 17.69 -5.68 0.93
CA THR A 361 17.62 -4.54 1.84
C THR A 361 16.32 -4.47 2.65
N ALA A 362 15.27 -5.18 2.23
CA ALA A 362 13.98 -5.19 2.91
C ALA A 362 13.94 -6.12 4.12
N ASN A 363 14.58 -7.28 4.01
CA ASN A 363 14.50 -8.33 5.03
C ASN A 363 15.86 -8.77 5.58
N ASN A 364 16.95 -8.18 5.08
CA ASN A 364 18.33 -8.42 5.46
C ASN A 364 18.80 -9.88 5.28
N PHE A 365 18.13 -10.65 4.43
CA PHE A 365 18.57 -11.97 4.01
C PHE A 365 19.48 -11.88 2.79
N ALA A 366 20.41 -12.83 2.66
CA ALA A 366 21.13 -12.98 1.41
C ALA A 366 20.16 -13.47 0.31
N MET A 367 20.36 -13.03 -0.92
CA MET A 367 19.53 -13.46 -2.04
C MET A 367 19.60 -14.98 -2.26
N SER A 368 20.70 -15.64 -1.87
CA SER A 368 20.78 -17.11 -1.82
C SER A 368 19.79 -17.74 -0.84
N ASP A 369 19.56 -17.13 0.32
CA ASP A 369 18.66 -17.68 1.34
C ASP A 369 17.21 -17.58 0.87
N LEU A 370 16.84 -16.44 0.27
CA LEU A 370 15.52 -16.23 -0.34
C LEU A 370 15.28 -17.19 -1.51
N TYR A 371 16.31 -17.44 -2.32
CA TYR A 371 16.25 -18.43 -3.39
C TYR A 371 16.01 -19.84 -2.82
N HIS A 372 16.77 -20.24 -1.80
CA HIS A 372 16.60 -21.54 -1.16
C HIS A 372 15.20 -21.73 -0.60
N GLN A 373 14.64 -20.73 0.08
CA GLN A 373 13.26 -20.78 0.58
C GLN A 373 12.24 -20.92 -0.56
N THR A 374 12.47 -20.23 -1.68
CA THR A 374 11.61 -20.32 -2.87
C THR A 374 11.62 -21.72 -3.48
N ILE A 375 12.80 -22.33 -3.58
CA ILE A 375 12.96 -23.70 -4.09
C ILE A 375 12.43 -24.74 -3.11
N GLU A 376 12.56 -24.52 -1.79
CA GLU A 376 11.99 -25.39 -0.77
C GLU A 376 10.46 -25.41 -0.84
N LYS A 377 9.83 -24.23 -0.95
CA LYS A 377 8.38 -24.10 -1.18
C LYS A 377 7.95 -24.87 -2.42
N LYS A 378 8.64 -24.67 -3.56
CA LYS A 378 8.38 -25.40 -4.81
C LYS A 378 8.45 -26.91 -4.59
N SER A 379 9.55 -27.40 -4.00
CA SER A 379 9.76 -28.83 -3.78
C SER A 379 8.69 -29.43 -2.86
N HIS A 380 8.27 -28.70 -1.83
CA HIS A 380 7.20 -29.12 -0.92
C HIS A 380 5.88 -29.30 -1.66
N ILE A 381 5.50 -28.33 -2.49
CA ILE A 381 4.25 -28.35 -3.24
C ILE A 381 4.26 -29.48 -4.29
N GLU A 382 5.37 -29.66 -5.01
CA GLU A 382 5.54 -30.76 -5.97
C GLU A 382 5.44 -32.14 -5.31
N LYS A 383 6.05 -32.32 -4.12
CA LYS A 383 5.95 -33.57 -3.33
C LYS A 383 4.52 -33.91 -2.91
N LYS A 384 3.63 -32.92 -2.81
CA LYS A 384 2.21 -33.12 -2.51
C LYS A 384 1.38 -33.50 -3.74
N GLY A 385 2.02 -33.66 -4.91
CA GLY A 385 1.37 -34.08 -6.14
C GLY A 385 0.79 -32.94 -6.97
N TYR A 386 1.15 -31.68 -6.65
CA TYR A 386 0.76 -30.53 -7.44
C TYR A 386 1.82 -30.26 -8.50
N LYS A 387 1.41 -29.93 -9.72
CA LYS A 387 2.31 -29.41 -10.74
C LYS A 387 2.61 -27.94 -10.44
N TYR A 388 3.88 -27.59 -10.29
CA TYR A 388 4.30 -26.24 -9.94
C TYR A 388 4.84 -25.50 -11.17
N ASN A 389 4.05 -24.59 -11.72
CA ASN A 389 4.45 -23.71 -12.81
C ASN A 389 4.80 -22.34 -12.23
N CYS A 390 6.01 -21.84 -12.50
CA CYS A 390 6.41 -20.52 -12.06
C CYS A 390 7.05 -19.70 -13.18
N ILE A 391 6.94 -18.38 -13.06
CA ILE A 391 7.65 -17.41 -13.88
C ILE A 391 8.37 -16.40 -12.99
N TRP A 392 9.58 -16.02 -13.36
CA TRP A 392 10.34 -14.99 -12.65
C TRP A 392 10.03 -13.60 -13.22
N GLU A 393 10.02 -12.58 -12.37
CA GLU A 393 9.77 -11.18 -12.78
C GLU A 393 10.64 -10.75 -13.97
N CYS A 394 11.96 -10.98 -13.91
CA CYS A 394 12.85 -10.61 -15.01
C CYS A 394 12.60 -11.39 -16.31
N GLU A 395 11.99 -12.57 -16.23
CA GLU A 395 11.60 -13.37 -17.38
C GLU A 395 10.32 -12.83 -17.99
N PHE A 396 9.34 -12.53 -17.14
CA PHE A 396 8.10 -11.87 -17.53
C PHE A 396 8.37 -10.50 -18.19
N ASP A 397 9.23 -9.67 -17.61
CA ASP A 397 9.61 -8.36 -18.15
C ASP A 397 10.30 -8.47 -19.52
N ARG A 398 11.17 -9.46 -19.72
CA ARG A 398 11.79 -9.73 -21.03
C ARG A 398 10.73 -10.12 -22.05
N ASN A 399 9.84 -11.04 -21.66
CA ASN A 399 8.76 -11.51 -22.54
C ASN A 399 7.84 -10.37 -22.97
N ILE A 400 7.50 -9.44 -22.07
CA ILE A 400 6.71 -8.24 -22.42
C ILE A 400 7.46 -7.30 -23.36
N ARG A 401 8.78 -7.11 -23.15
CA ARG A 401 9.60 -6.22 -24.00
C ARG A 401 9.77 -6.75 -25.42
N ASP A 402 9.86 -8.08 -25.57
CA ASP A 402 10.08 -8.76 -26.84
C ASP A 402 8.77 -9.02 -27.62
N ASP A 403 7.61 -8.94 -26.96
CA ASP A 403 6.31 -9.11 -27.60
C ASP A 403 5.88 -7.84 -28.36
N ARG A 404 5.92 -7.91 -29.69
CA ARG A 404 5.56 -6.79 -30.58
C ARG A 404 4.06 -6.45 -30.53
N ASN A 405 3.20 -7.34 -30.03
CA ASN A 405 1.73 -7.12 -30.01
C ASN A 405 1.24 -6.27 -28.84
N ILE A 406 2.03 -6.10 -27.76
CA ILE A 406 1.61 -5.27 -26.61
C ILE A 406 1.81 -3.77 -26.88
N LYS A 407 2.69 -3.41 -27.83
CA LYS A 407 2.87 -2.01 -28.25
C LYS A 407 1.63 -1.47 -28.95
N ASP A 408 0.92 -2.30 -29.72
CA ASP A 408 -0.25 -1.85 -30.49
C ASP A 408 -1.50 -1.68 -29.62
N SER A 409 -1.67 -2.51 -28.57
CA SER A 409 -2.82 -2.42 -27.65
C SER A 409 -2.77 -1.24 -26.68
N LEU A 410 -1.58 -0.71 -26.37
CA LEU A 410 -1.41 0.53 -25.59
C LEU A 410 -1.58 1.81 -26.43
N THR A 411 -1.44 1.74 -27.75
CA THR A 411 -1.69 2.87 -28.67
C THR A 411 -3.12 2.95 -29.18
N LEU A 412 -3.92 1.88 -29.08
CA LEU A 412 -5.31 1.88 -29.56
C LEU A 412 -6.30 2.60 -28.63
N SER A 413 -5.96 2.83 -27.36
CA SER A 413 -6.79 3.63 -26.43
C SER A 413 -6.68 5.15 -26.62
N THR A 414 -5.74 5.62 -27.46
CA THR A 414 -5.56 7.06 -27.76
C THR A 414 -6.25 7.54 -29.04
N LEU A 415 -6.97 6.66 -29.76
CA LEU A 415 -7.58 7.01 -31.06
C LEU A 415 -9.10 6.83 -31.17
N SER A 416 -9.83 6.50 -30.10
CA SER A 416 -11.32 6.42 -30.13
C SER A 416 -12.07 7.50 -29.33
N LEU A 417 -11.40 8.59 -28.94
CA LEU A 417 -12.06 9.80 -28.43
C LEU A 417 -11.64 10.99 -29.30
N ARG A 418 -12.26 11.09 -30.48
CA ARG A 418 -12.44 12.33 -31.22
C ARG A 418 -13.92 12.51 -31.52
#